data_AF-A0AA41V392-F1
#
_entry.id   AF-A0AA41V392-F1
#
_cell.length_a   1.000
_cell.length_b   1.000
_cell.length_c   1.000
_cell.angle_alpha   90.00
_cell.angle_beta   90.00
_cell.angle_gamma   90.00
#
_symmetry.space_group_name_H-M   'P 1'
#
loop_
_entity.id
_entity.type
_entity.pdbx_description
1 polymer ?
#
loop_
_entity_poly.entity_id
_entity_poly.type
_entity_poly.pdbx_seq_one_letter_code
_entity_poly.pdbx_strand_id
1 'polypeptide(L)'
;MTALLHFLVCWVLVFKAGLGNRGAAMANSISYWINLILLVLYVKYSGKCERTWTGFSKEAFHDVLNFIRLAFPSAIMVCLEMWSFELMVLLSGLLPNPKLETSVLSICLNTCALVWMIPSGLGGDV
;
A
#
# COMPACT_ATOMS: atom_id res chain seq x y z
N MET A 1 -6.83 4.99 -13.02
CA MET A 1 -5.95 6.11 -13.41
C MET A 1 -4.53 5.92 -12.91
N THR A 2 -4.32 5.86 -11.59
CA THR A 2 -3.00 5.71 -10.95
C THR A 2 -2.28 4.41 -11.31
N ALA A 3 -2.99 3.28 -11.42
CA ALA A 3 -2.40 2.02 -11.88
C ALA A 3 -1.83 2.09 -13.32
N LEU A 4 -2.50 2.79 -14.24
CA LEU A 4 -2.03 2.98 -15.61
C LEU A 4 -0.81 3.90 -15.68
N LEU A 5 -0.81 4.98 -14.89
CA LEU A 5 0.35 5.86 -14.74
C LEU A 5 1.55 5.11 -14.15
N HIS A 6 1.32 4.30 -13.11
CA HIS A 6 2.36 3.48 -12.50
C HIS A 6 2.98 2.50 -13.51
N PHE A 7 2.14 1.82 -14.29
CA PHE A 7 2.60 0.90 -15.34
C PHE A 7 3.50 1.61 -16.37
N LEU A 8 3.11 2.79 -16.84
CA LEU A 8 3.90 3.57 -17.80
C LEU A 8 5.22 4.07 -17.19
N VAL A 9 5.21 4.54 -15.94
CA VAL A 9 6.41 5.01 -15.23
C VAL A 9 7.38 3.85 -14.99
N CYS A 10 6.88 2.68 -14.57
CA CYS A 10 7.68 1.46 -14.43
C CYS A 10 8.29 1.03 -15.77
N TRP A 11 7.52 1.04 -16.85
CA TRP A 11 8.02 0.68 -18.18
C TRP A 11 9.20 1.58 -18.61
N VAL A 12 9.04 2.89 -18.43
CA VAL A 12 10.06 3.88 -18.81
C VAL A 12 11.33 3.74 -17.96
N LEU A 13 11.20 3.65 -16.63
CA LEU A 13 12.37 3.57 -15.75
C LEU A 13 13.10 2.23 -15.80
N VAL A 14 12.38 1.12 -15.94
CA VAL A 14 12.98 -0.22 -15.90
C VAL A 14 13.58 -0.58 -17.25
N PHE A 15 12.83 -0.41 -18.34
CA PHE A 15 13.26 -0.87 -19.67
C PHE A 15 13.97 0.20 -20.48
N LYS A 16 13.49 1.45 -20.43
CA LYS A 16 14.05 2.54 -21.27
C LYS A 16 15.31 3.17 -20.65
N ALA A 17 15.35 3.29 -19.33
CA ALA A 17 16.50 3.87 -18.63
C ALA A 17 17.55 2.82 -18.20
N GLY A 18 17.23 1.52 -18.27
CA GLY A 18 18.18 0.43 -17.98
C GLY A 18 18.57 0.30 -16.51
N LEU A 19 17.81 0.90 -15.57
CA LEU A 19 18.13 0.88 -14.14
C LEU A 19 17.80 -0.45 -13.43
N GLY A 20 17.20 -1.42 -14.14
CA GLY A 20 16.84 -2.73 -13.58
C GLY A 20 16.03 -2.62 -12.29
N ASN A 21 16.45 -3.33 -11.23
CA ASN A 21 15.74 -3.37 -9.95
C ASN A 21 15.71 -1.99 -9.23
N ARG A 22 16.76 -1.18 -9.37
CA ARG A 22 16.77 0.20 -8.81
C ARG A 22 15.73 1.08 -9.50
N GLY A 23 15.49 0.85 -10.79
CA GLY A 23 14.46 1.52 -11.57
C GLY A 23 13.05 1.22 -11.05
N ALA A 24 12.78 -0.02 -10.64
CA ALA A 24 11.49 -0.41 -10.07
C ALA A 24 11.21 0.31 -8.73
N ALA A 25 12.19 0.37 -7.83
CA ALA A 25 12.05 1.10 -6.57
C ALA A 25 11.80 2.60 -6.77
N MET A 26 12.54 3.23 -7.70
CA MET A 26 12.34 4.63 -8.06
C MET A 26 10.97 4.86 -8.71
N ALA A 27 10.52 3.96 -9.59
CA ALA A 27 9.22 4.06 -10.25
C ALA A 27 8.07 3.97 -9.24
N ASN A 28 8.18 3.10 -8.23
CA ASN A 28 7.25 3.04 -7.11
C ASN A 28 7.18 4.38 -6.37
N SER A 29 8.32 4.92 -5.95
CA SER A 29 8.39 6.21 -5.26
C SER A 29 7.75 7.34 -6.09
N ILE A 30 8.12 7.46 -7.37
CA ILE A 30 7.56 8.46 -8.29
C ILE A 30 6.05 8.29 -8.43
N SER A 31 5.56 7.06 -8.50
CA SER A 31 4.12 6.79 -8.67
C SER A 31 3.32 7.16 -7.42
N TYR A 32 3.87 6.94 -6.23
CA TYR A 32 3.27 7.41 -4.97
C TYR A 32 3.21 8.94 -4.93
N TRP A 33 4.28 9.63 -5.33
CA TRP A 33 4.30 11.09 -5.42
C TRP A 33 3.27 11.63 -6.43
N ILE A 34 3.16 11.01 -7.60
CA ILE A 34 2.15 11.38 -8.61
C ILE A 34 0.73 11.17 -8.05
N ASN A 35 0.48 10.06 -7.36
CA ASN A 35 -0.81 9.79 -6.73
C ASN A 35 -1.14 10.86 -5.68
N LEU A 36 -0.19 11.20 -4.82
CA LEU A 36 -0.33 12.26 -3.82
C LEU A 36 -0.67 13.60 -4.48
N ILE A 37 0.05 13.99 -5.53
CA ILE A 37 -0.21 15.24 -6.27
C ILE A 37 -1.62 15.22 -6.87
N LEU A 38 -2.01 14.13 -7.55
CA LEU A 38 -3.36 13.99 -8.12
C LEU A 38 -4.45 14.09 -7.05
N LEU A 39 -4.25 13.48 -5.89
CA LEU A 39 -5.19 13.53 -4.78
C LEU A 39 -5.33 14.95 -4.22
N VAL A 40 -4.21 15.66 -4.01
CA VAL A 40 -4.21 17.05 -3.54
C VAL A 40 -4.89 17.96 -4.56
N LEU A 41 -4.59 17.81 -5.85
CA LEU A 41 -5.26 18.54 -6.92
C LEU A 41 -6.76 18.24 -6.94
N TYR A 42 -7.15 16.96 -6.79
CA TYR A 42 -8.55 16.57 -6.73
C TYR A 42 -9.25 17.22 -5.54
N VAL A 43 -8.70 17.16 -4.33
CA VAL A 43 -9.31 17.79 -3.15
C VAL A 43 -9.41 19.32 -3.31
N LYS A 44 -8.40 19.96 -3.91
CA LYS A 44 -8.37 21.42 -4.10
C LYS A 44 -9.31 21.93 -5.19
N TYR A 45 -9.46 21.19 -6.29
CA TYR A 45 -10.24 21.63 -7.45
C TYR A 45 -11.62 20.97 -7.55
N SER A 46 -11.86 19.87 -6.82
CA SER A 46 -13.18 19.24 -6.78
C SER A 46 -14.06 19.99 -5.79
N GLY A 47 -15.08 20.68 -6.30
CA GLY A 47 -16.13 21.30 -5.47
C GLY A 47 -16.91 20.29 -4.60
N LYS A 48 -16.66 18.98 -4.73
CA LYS A 48 -17.21 17.95 -3.83
C LYS A 48 -16.53 17.90 -2.47
N CYS A 49 -15.28 18.38 -2.36
CA CYS A 49 -14.51 18.39 -1.12
C CYS A 49 -14.59 19.73 -0.38
N GLU A 50 -15.31 20.72 -0.91
CA GLU A 50 -15.40 22.07 -0.35
C GLU A 50 -16.00 22.10 1.07
N ARG A 51 -16.85 21.12 1.40
CA ARG A 51 -17.53 21.02 2.69
C ARG A 51 -16.74 20.28 3.76
N THR A 52 -15.81 19.41 3.35
CA THR A 52 -14.97 18.57 4.23
C THR A 52 -13.54 19.06 4.34
N TRP A 53 -13.06 19.85 3.38
CA TRP A 53 -11.71 20.41 3.36
C TRP A 53 -11.75 21.93 3.57
N THR A 54 -11.53 22.36 4.82
CA THR A 54 -11.46 23.79 5.20
C THR A 54 -10.05 24.40 5.01
N GLY A 55 -9.14 23.66 4.38
CA GLY A 55 -7.75 24.08 4.16
C GLY A 55 -6.77 23.46 5.17
N PHE A 56 -5.51 23.84 5.06
CA PHE A 56 -4.49 23.46 6.04
C PHE A 56 -4.70 24.24 7.34
N SER A 57 -5.24 23.58 8.35
CA SER A 57 -5.37 24.14 9.69
C SER A 57 -4.45 23.47 10.71
N LYS A 58 -4.00 24.26 11.69
CA LYS A 58 -3.29 23.74 12.87
C LYS A 58 -4.19 22.93 13.81
N GLU A 59 -5.52 22.99 13.63
CA GLU A 59 -6.45 22.10 14.35
C GLU A 59 -6.14 20.62 14.12
N ALA A 60 -5.60 20.25 12.95
CA ALA A 60 -5.18 18.87 12.66
C ALA A 60 -4.06 18.37 13.60
N PHE A 61 -3.29 19.29 14.20
CA PHE A 61 -2.23 18.95 15.14
C PHE A 61 -2.70 18.90 16.60
N HIS A 62 -3.95 19.30 16.88
CA HIS A 62 -4.45 19.42 18.26
C HIS A 62 -4.76 18.05 18.89
N ASP A 63 -5.21 17.09 18.08
CA ASP A 63 -5.68 15.78 18.57
C ASP A 63 -4.78 14.61 18.15
N VAL A 64 -3.54 14.92 17.78
CA VAL A 64 -2.56 13.92 17.27
C VAL A 64 -2.28 12.84 18.30
N LEU A 65 -2.26 13.16 19.59
CA LEU A 65 -2.01 12.17 20.64
C LEU A 65 -3.14 11.14 20.77
N ASN A 66 -4.41 11.57 20.68
CA ASN A 66 -5.54 10.63 20.68
C ASN A 66 -5.58 9.83 19.38
N PHE A 67 -5.26 10.46 18.24
CA PHE A 67 -5.10 9.75 16.98
C PHE A 67 -4.02 8.67 17.07
N ILE A 68 -2.83 8.98 17.60
CA ILE A 68 -1.75 8.01 17.81
C ILE A 68 -2.19 6.90 18.75
N ARG A 69 -2.92 7.22 19.82
CA ARG A 69 -3.41 6.21 20.77
C ARG A 69 -4.35 5.19 20.13
N LEU A 70 -5.10 5.58 19.11
CA LEU A 70 -5.96 4.69 18.31
C LEU A 70 -5.18 4.02 17.17
N ALA A 71 -4.29 4.77 16.50
CA ALA A 71 -3.49 4.27 15.40
C ALA A 71 -2.46 3.22 15.86
N PHE A 72 -1.95 3.33 17.09
CA PHE A 72 -0.96 2.40 17.65
C PHE A 72 -1.47 0.95 17.75
N PRO A 73 -2.62 0.65 18.40
CA PRO A 73 -3.14 -0.71 18.42
C PRO A 73 -3.49 -1.22 17.01
N SER A 74 -4.03 -0.38 16.13
CA SER A 74 -4.29 -0.75 14.73
C SER A 74 -3.00 -1.08 13.97
N ALA A 75 -1.95 -0.29 14.16
CA ALA A 75 -0.65 -0.51 13.54
C ALA A 75 -0.03 -1.83 14.05
N ILE A 76 -0.11 -2.10 15.35
CA ILE A 76 0.36 -3.37 15.92
C ILE A 76 -0.38 -4.56 15.31
N MET A 77 -1.71 -4.47 15.19
CA MET A 77 -2.51 -5.56 14.62
C MET A 77 -2.08 -5.89 13.20
N VAL A 78 -1.94 -4.87 12.34
CA VAL A 78 -1.50 -5.03 10.94
C VAL A 78 -0.05 -5.50 10.85
N CYS A 79 0.84 -4.97 11.70
CA CYS A 79 2.24 -5.39 11.73
C CYS A 79 2.38 -6.85 12.17
N LEU A 80 1.66 -7.29 13.20
CA LEU A 80 1.67 -8.68 13.67
C LEU A 80 1.13 -9.64 12.61
N GLU A 81 0.10 -9.25 11.89
CA GLU A 81 -0.42 -10.01 10.76
C GLU A 81 0.65 -10.20 9.67
N MET A 82 1.27 -9.11 9.22
CA MET A 82 2.33 -9.15 8.20
C MET A 82 3.56 -9.93 8.67
N TRP A 83 3.99 -9.75 9.92
CA TRP A 83 5.10 -10.51 10.48
C TRP A 83 4.80 -12.00 10.60
N SER A 84 3.55 -12.36 10.93
CA SER A 84 3.14 -13.76 10.98
C SER A 84 3.21 -14.41 9.60
N PHE A 85 2.81 -13.70 8.55
CA PHE A 85 2.95 -14.17 7.19
C PHE A 85 4.41 -14.34 6.76
N GLU A 86 5.27 -13.36 7.04
CA GLU A 86 6.71 -13.44 6.76
C GLU A 86 7.38 -14.61 7.50
N LEU A 87 7.05 -14.80 8.79
CA LEU A 87 7.55 -15.93 9.58
C LEU A 87 7.11 -17.28 8.99
N MET A 88 5.86 -17.39 8.52
CA MET A 88 5.36 -18.61 7.88
C MET A 88 6.11 -18.92 6.57
N VAL A 89 6.41 -17.89 5.77
CA VAL A 89 7.22 -18.00 4.55
C VAL A 89 8.65 -18.44 4.87
N LEU A 90 9.27 -17.82 5.87
CA LEU A 90 10.61 -18.17 6.33
C LEU A 90 10.67 -19.63 6.81
N LEU A 91 9.72 -20.05 7.66
CA LEU A 91 9.64 -21.43 8.15
C LEU A 91 9.43 -22.45 7.02
N SER A 92 8.58 -22.11 6.03
CA SER A 92 8.37 -22.96 4.84
C SER A 92 9.64 -23.13 4.00
N GLY A 93 10.54 -22.12 4.01
CA GLY A 93 11.86 -22.19 3.39
C GLY A 93 12.88 -23.06 4.14
N LEU A 94 12.61 -23.46 5.40
CA LEU A 94 13.45 -24.38 6.17
C LEU A 94 13.01 -25.86 6.04
N LEU A 95 11.89 -26.14 5.35
CA LEU A 95 11.40 -27.50 5.15
C LEU A 95 12.28 -28.30 4.16
N PRO A 96 12.21 -29.64 4.16
CA PRO A 96 13.06 -30.51 3.31
C PRO A 96 12.92 -30.23 1.80
N ASN A 97 11.78 -29.69 1.35
CA ASN A 97 11.51 -29.29 -0.03
C ASN A 97 11.13 -27.79 -0.12
N PRO A 98 12.08 -26.87 0.15
CA PRO A 98 11.75 -25.47 0.41
C PRO A 98 11.23 -24.75 -0.84
N LYS A 99 11.67 -25.15 -2.05
CA LYS A 99 11.15 -24.57 -3.30
C LYS A 99 9.68 -24.88 -3.54
N LEU A 100 9.22 -26.08 -3.19
CA LEU A 100 7.83 -26.48 -3.41
C LEU A 100 6.93 -25.80 -2.38
N GLU A 101 7.29 -25.91 -1.10
CA GLU A 101 6.51 -25.38 0.03
C GLU A 101 6.40 -23.85 -0.02
N THR A 102 7.50 -23.12 -0.24
CA THR A 102 7.47 -21.66 -0.36
C THR A 102 6.67 -21.19 -1.59
N SER A 103 6.72 -21.93 -2.71
CA SER A 103 5.95 -21.58 -3.91
C SER A 103 4.46 -21.76 -3.69
N VAL A 104 4.05 -22.89 -3.09
CA VAL A 104 2.63 -23.15 -2.76
C VAL A 104 2.12 -22.13 -1.77
N LEU A 105 2.90 -21.82 -0.73
CA LEU A 105 2.53 -20.80 0.25
C LEU A 105 2.38 -19.41 -0.41
N SER A 106 3.30 -19.02 -1.29
CA SER A 106 3.20 -17.74 -2.02
C SER A 106 1.94 -17.66 -2.88
N ILE A 107 1.56 -18.75 -3.57
CA ILE A 107 0.32 -18.82 -4.35
C ILE A 107 -0.91 -18.69 -3.43
N CYS A 108 -0.91 -19.41 -2.30
CA CYS A 108 -1.99 -19.34 -1.32
C CYS A 108 -2.14 -17.92 -0.75
N LEU A 109 -1.03 -17.28 -0.36
CA LEU A 109 -1.04 -15.91 0.16
C LEU A 109 -1.55 -14.91 -0.88
N ASN A 110 -1.11 -15.03 -2.14
CA ASN A 110 -1.61 -14.17 -3.20
C ASN A 110 -3.12 -14.39 -3.45
N THR A 111 -3.58 -15.63 -3.37
CA THR A 111 -5.01 -15.96 -3.50
C THR A 111 -5.82 -15.38 -2.34
N CYS A 112 -5.35 -15.54 -1.11
CA CYS A 112 -5.95 -14.94 0.07
C CYS A 112 -6.01 -13.40 -0.03
N ALA A 113 -4.93 -12.77 -0.49
CA ALA A 113 -4.87 -11.32 -0.69
C ALA A 113 -5.91 -10.83 -1.72
N LEU A 114 -6.07 -11.57 -2.84
CA LEU A 114 -7.10 -11.27 -3.84
C LEU A 114 -8.51 -11.39 -3.26
N VAL A 115 -8.78 -12.44 -2.48
CA VAL A 115 -10.08 -12.64 -1.83
C VAL A 115 -10.32 -11.56 -0.77
N TRP A 116 -9.29 -11.14 -0.04
CA TRP A 116 -9.37 -10.12 1.01
C TRP A 116 -9.72 -8.73 0.48
N MET A 117 -9.42 -8.42 -0.79
CA MET A 117 -9.84 -7.15 -1.40
C MET A 117 -11.37 -6.98 -1.44
N ILE A 118 -12.13 -8.08 -1.48
CA ILE A 118 -13.61 -8.05 -1.53
C ILE A 118 -14.20 -7.55 -0.20
N PRO A 119 -13.96 -8.20 0.96
CA PRO A 119 -14.47 -7.71 2.24
C PRO A 119 -13.85 -6.37 2.63
N SER A 120 -12.58 -6.11 2.27
CA SER A 120 -11.96 -4.80 2.48
C SER A 120 -12.70 -3.67 1.75
N GLY A 121 -13.14 -3.91 0.51
CA GLY A 121 -13.93 -2.93 -0.23
C GLY A 121 -15.30 -2.70 0.39
N LEU A 122 -15.99 -3.78 0.77
CA LEU A 122 -17.32 -3.70 1.37
C LEU A 122 -17.31 -3.09 2.78
N GLY A 123 -16.28 -3.35 3.58
CA GLY A 123 -16.13 -2.81 4.94
C GLY A 123 -15.69 -1.35 4.98
N GLY A 124 -15.20 -0.79 3.87
CA GLY A 124 -14.81 0.63 3.77
C GLY A 124 -15.97 1.59 3.52
N ASP A 125 -17.16 1.09 3.20
CA ASP A 125 -18.38 1.86 2.92
C ASP A 125 -19.37 1.90 4.12
N VAL A 126 -18.94 1.47 5.32
CA VAL A 126 -19.73 1.57 6.57
C VAL A 126 -19.13 2.52 7.60
#